data_AF-A0AAV8XYR0-F1
#
_entry.id   AF-A0AAV8XYR0-F1
#
_cell.length_a   1.000
_cell.length_b   1.000
_cell.length_c   1.000
_cell.angle_alpha   90.00
_cell.angle_beta   90.00
_cell.angle_gamma   90.00
#
_symmetry.space_group_name_H-M   'P 1'
#
loop_
_entity.id
_entity.type
_entity.pdbx_description
1 polymer ?
#
loop_
_entity_poly.entity_id
_entity_poly.type
_entity_poly.pdbx_seq_one_letter_code
_entity_poly.pdbx_strand_id
1 'polypeptide(L)'
;MSEYSSQVVMDNRNYSYQTVNMDNINAMLNTSDVSEYLKISPDGLEARCDAYSFESVRCTAQADSGVWYYEVCIITPGVMQIGWATKNSKFS
;
A
#
# COMPACT_ATOMS: atom_id res chain seq x y z
N MET A 1 -17.89 27.25 9.87
CA MET A 1 -16.83 27.10 10.88
C MET A 1 -16.06 25.85 10.47
N SER A 2 -14.87 26.03 9.91
CA SER A 2 -14.09 24.95 9.28
C SER A 2 -13.43 24.09 10.35
N GLU A 3 -13.77 22.79 10.39
CA GLU A 3 -13.07 21.82 11.23
C GLU A 3 -11.65 21.62 10.69
N TYR A 4 -10.67 22.03 11.48
CA TYR A 4 -9.27 21.70 11.26
C TYR A 4 -9.06 20.24 11.68
N SER A 5 -8.83 19.35 10.72
CA SER A 5 -8.24 18.03 11.01
C SER A 5 -6.80 18.27 11.48
N SER A 6 -6.58 18.26 12.79
CA SER A 6 -5.24 18.35 13.35
C SER A 6 -4.52 17.03 13.12
N GLN A 7 -3.67 16.96 12.10
CA GLN A 7 -2.64 15.93 12.06
C GLN A 7 -1.75 16.12 13.29
N VAL A 8 -1.78 15.18 14.23
CA VAL A 8 -0.92 15.19 15.41
C VAL A 8 0.50 14.84 14.95
N VAL A 9 1.27 15.85 14.59
CA VAL A 9 2.71 15.72 14.38
C VAL A 9 3.36 15.78 15.75
N MET A 10 3.82 14.63 16.24
CA MET A 10 4.58 14.56 17.49
C MET A 10 5.96 15.15 17.26
N ASP A 11 6.33 16.16 18.04
CA ASP A 11 7.69 16.71 18.05
C ASP A 11 8.67 15.56 18.34
N ASN A 12 9.60 15.31 17.42
CA ASN A 12 10.60 14.22 17.43
C ASN A 12 10.16 12.84 16.91
N ARG A 13 9.02 12.71 16.25
CA ARG A 13 8.73 11.46 15.52
C ARG A 13 9.48 11.42 14.19
N ASN A 14 10.41 10.47 14.05
CA ASN A 14 11.02 10.17 12.76
C ASN A 14 9.96 9.74 11.74
N TYR A 15 10.10 10.20 10.49
CA TYR A 15 9.22 9.74 9.43
C TYR A 15 9.41 8.24 9.23
N SER A 16 8.33 7.50 9.00
CA SER A 16 8.39 6.04 8.91
C SER A 16 9.39 5.56 7.85
N TYR A 17 9.48 6.23 6.69
CA TYR A 17 10.43 5.88 5.64
C TYR A 17 11.91 6.06 6.04
N GLN A 18 12.19 6.88 7.07
CA GLN A 18 13.54 7.06 7.63
C GLN A 18 13.92 5.94 8.62
N THR A 19 12.96 5.10 9.00
CA THR A 19 13.18 3.99 9.95
C THR A 19 13.50 2.66 9.28
N VAL A 20 13.50 2.63 7.95
CA VAL A 20 13.73 1.43 7.12
C VAL A 20 14.74 1.73 6.01
N ASN A 21 15.44 0.69 5.53
CA ASN A 21 16.35 0.82 4.39
C ASN A 21 15.57 0.66 3.08
N MET A 22 15.68 1.65 2.18
CA MET A 22 15.01 1.68 0.89
C MET A 22 15.92 1.35 -0.31
N ASP A 23 17.23 1.13 -0.11
CA ASP A 23 18.26 1.11 -1.16
C ASP A 23 18.01 0.10 -2.30
N ASN A 24 17.26 -0.98 -2.03
CA ASN A 24 17.00 -2.06 -2.99
C ASN A 24 15.54 -2.18 -3.40
N ILE A 25 14.71 -1.19 -3.09
CA ILE A 25 13.27 -1.22 -3.35
C ILE A 25 12.98 -0.50 -4.67
N ASN A 26 12.68 -1.29 -5.70
CA ASN A 26 12.39 -0.78 -7.05
C ASN A 26 10.88 -0.67 -7.35
N ALA A 27 10.05 -1.38 -6.59
CA ALA A 27 8.59 -1.37 -6.70
C ALA A 27 7.99 -1.47 -5.30
N MET A 28 6.89 -0.76 -5.06
CA MET A 28 6.18 -0.70 -3.78
C MET A 28 4.67 -0.71 -4.01
N LEU A 29 3.90 -0.87 -2.93
CA LEU A 29 2.48 -0.57 -2.91
C LEU A 29 2.26 0.94 -2.97
N ASN A 30 1.39 1.39 -3.86
CA ASN A 30 1.18 2.81 -4.14
C ASN A 30 0.17 3.43 -3.15
N THR A 31 0.68 4.23 -2.22
CA THR A 31 -0.13 4.92 -1.20
C THR A 31 -1.06 6.00 -1.77
N SER A 32 -0.91 6.38 -3.04
CA SER A 32 -1.83 7.31 -3.73
C SER A 32 -2.92 6.59 -4.55
N ASP A 33 -2.84 5.26 -4.66
CA ASP A 33 -3.73 4.42 -5.47
C ASP A 33 -4.16 3.18 -4.66
N VAL A 34 -4.83 3.49 -3.55
CA VAL A 34 -5.18 2.57 -2.47
C VAL A 34 -6.54 2.95 -1.89
N SER A 35 -7.29 1.96 -1.40
CA SER A 35 -8.51 2.19 -0.62
C SER A 35 -8.19 2.78 0.78
N GLU A 36 -9.12 3.55 1.34
CA GLU A 36 -8.89 4.43 2.49
C GLU A 36 -8.35 3.72 3.75
N TYR A 37 -8.75 2.46 4.00
CA TYR A 37 -8.47 1.79 5.27
C TYR A 37 -7.31 0.79 5.22
N LEU A 38 -6.62 0.69 4.08
CA LEU A 38 -5.47 -0.20 3.96
C LEU A 38 -4.25 0.39 4.70
N LYS A 39 -3.62 -0.43 5.53
CA LYS A 39 -2.35 -0.08 6.18
C LYS A 39 -1.20 -0.62 5.36
N ILE A 40 -0.22 0.23 5.08
CA ILE A 40 1.00 -0.12 4.34
C ILE A 40 2.21 0.06 5.26
N SER A 41 3.13 -0.89 5.24
CA SER A 41 4.38 -0.82 6.01
C SER A 41 5.28 0.33 5.55
N PRO A 42 6.24 0.78 6.38
CA PRO A 42 7.11 1.90 6.03
C PRO A 42 7.97 1.70 4.77
N ASP A 43 8.31 0.46 4.44
CA ASP A 43 9.04 0.07 3.22
C ASP A 43 8.13 -0.10 2.00
N GLY A 44 6.81 -0.03 2.19
CA GLY A 44 5.83 -0.14 1.12
C GLY A 44 5.60 -1.56 0.61
N LEU A 45 6.06 -2.60 1.32
CA LEU A 45 6.05 -4.00 0.83
C LEU A 45 5.04 -4.92 1.55
N GLU A 46 4.44 -4.47 2.64
CA GLU A 46 3.40 -5.21 3.37
C GLU A 46 2.10 -4.40 3.40
N ALA A 47 0.97 -5.08 3.15
CA ALA A 47 -0.36 -4.54 3.31
C ALA A 47 -1.14 -5.31 4.38
N ARG A 48 -1.91 -4.58 5.17
CA ARG A 48 -2.85 -5.13 6.14
C ARG A 48 -4.19 -4.40 6.07
N CYS A 49 -5.27 -5.17 5.99
CA CYS A 49 -6.62 -4.65 6.10
C CYS A 49 -7.17 -4.99 7.49
N ASP A 50 -7.46 -3.96 8.29
CA ASP A 50 -8.15 -4.10 9.59
C ASP A 50 -9.65 -3.74 9.47
N ALA A 51 -10.14 -3.45 8.26
CA ALA A 51 -11.52 -3.05 7.98
C ALA A 51 -12.41 -4.27 7.69
N TYR A 52 -13.73 -4.05 7.77
CA TYR A 52 -14.74 -5.07 7.39
C TYR A 52 -14.98 -5.13 5.86
N SER A 53 -14.44 -4.18 5.11
CA SER A 53 -14.50 -4.06 3.65
C SER A 53 -13.29 -4.69 2.96
N PHE A 54 -13.43 -4.93 1.65
CA PHE A 54 -12.32 -5.32 0.79
C PHE A 54 -11.53 -4.10 0.33
N GLU A 55 -10.43 -3.82 1.01
CA GLU A 55 -9.50 -2.77 0.62
C GLU A 55 -8.55 -3.26 -0.48
N SER A 56 -8.18 -2.39 -1.41
CA SER A 56 -7.33 -2.72 -2.55
C SER A 56 -6.19 -1.73 -2.71
N VAL A 57 -5.09 -2.19 -3.31
CA VAL A 57 -3.94 -1.35 -3.65
C VAL A 57 -3.27 -1.86 -4.92
N ARG A 58 -2.77 -0.94 -5.75
CA ARG A 58 -1.87 -1.26 -6.87
C ARG A 58 -0.42 -0.99 -6.50
N CYS A 59 0.52 -1.67 -7.16
CA CYS A 59 1.93 -1.34 -7.03
C CYS A 59 2.31 -0.11 -7.88
N THR A 60 3.52 0.40 -7.66
CA THR A 60 4.11 1.54 -8.38
C THR A 60 4.74 1.14 -9.72
N ALA A 61 4.81 -0.15 -10.04
CA ALA A 61 5.39 -0.67 -11.27
C ALA A 61 4.32 -1.29 -12.16
N GLN A 62 4.32 -0.94 -13.44
CA GLN A 62 3.40 -1.50 -14.43
C GLN A 62 4.13 -2.47 -15.37
N ALA A 63 3.45 -3.55 -15.76
CA ALA A 63 3.91 -4.48 -16.77
C ALA A 63 3.26 -4.15 -18.13
N ASP A 64 4.01 -3.50 -19.03
CA ASP A 64 3.48 -3.07 -20.33
C ASP A 64 3.64 -4.11 -21.44
N SER A 65 4.74 -4.85 -21.45
CA SER A 65 5.06 -5.85 -22.49
C SER A 65 6.01 -6.94 -21.98
N GLY A 66 5.96 -8.13 -22.58
CA GLY A 66 6.76 -9.28 -22.17
C GLY A 66 6.03 -10.23 -21.22
N VAL A 67 6.79 -11.10 -20.55
CA VAL A 67 6.28 -12.06 -19.57
C VAL A 67 6.75 -11.64 -18.19
N TRP A 68 5.81 -11.52 -17.25
CA TRP A 68 6.06 -11.00 -15.91
C TRP A 68 5.53 -11.97 -14.86
N TYR A 69 6.17 -11.94 -13.70
CA TYR A 69 5.69 -12.61 -12.49
C TYR A 69 6.00 -11.74 -11.27
N TYR A 70 5.27 -11.98 -10.19
CA TYR A 70 5.54 -11.44 -8.87
C TYR A 70 5.19 -12.50 -7.83
N GLU A 71 5.71 -12.33 -6.62
CA GLU A 71 5.46 -13.23 -5.50
C GLU A 71 4.75 -12.47 -4.39
N VAL A 72 3.93 -13.19 -3.61
CA VAL A 72 3.27 -12.66 -2.42
C VAL A 72 3.49 -13.64 -1.28
N CYS A 73 3.94 -13.12 -0.14
CA CYS A 73 4.03 -13.89 1.10
C CYS A 73 2.77 -13.64 1.95
N ILE A 74 2.08 -14.71 2.33
CA ILE A 74 0.91 -14.61 3.21
C ILE A 74 1.38 -14.70 4.67
N ILE A 75 1.33 -13.55 5.37
CA ILE A 75 1.72 -13.46 6.78
C ILE A 75 0.62 -13.98 7.71
N THR A 76 -0.64 -13.64 7.42
CA THR A 76 -1.81 -14.07 8.21
C THR A 76 -2.89 -14.64 7.27
N PRO A 77 -3.45 -15.84 7.54
CA PRO A 77 -4.51 -16.41 6.71
C PRO A 77 -5.80 -15.56 6.72
N GLY A 78 -6.50 -15.52 5.60
CA GLY A 78 -7.75 -14.76 5.45
C GLY A 78 -8.27 -14.79 4.00
N VAL A 79 -9.44 -14.18 3.79
CA VAL A 79 -9.99 -14.01 2.43
C VAL A 79 -9.28 -12.86 1.75
N MET A 80 -8.64 -13.14 0.61
CA MET A 80 -7.84 -12.18 -0.15
C MET A 80 -8.04 -12.43 -1.65
N GLN A 81 -7.99 -11.36 -2.45
CA GLN A 81 -7.90 -11.45 -3.90
C GLN A 81 -6.56 -10.86 -4.33
N ILE A 82 -5.73 -11.68 -4.98
CA ILE A 82 -4.39 -11.32 -5.44
C ILE A 82 -4.35 -11.55 -6.95
N GLY A 83 -3.95 -10.53 -7.70
CA GLY A 83 -3.98 -10.58 -9.15
C GLY A 83 -3.47 -9.32 -9.82
N TRP A 84 -3.83 -9.16 -11.08
CA TRP A 84 -3.47 -8.01 -11.89
C TRP A 84 -4.67 -7.06 -12.02
N ALA A 85 -4.39 -5.77 -12.04
CA ALA A 85 -5.39 -4.72 -12.25
C ALA A 85 -4.91 -3.75 -13.34
N THR A 86 -5.87 -3.15 -14.05
CA THR A 86 -5.55 -2.10 -15.03
C THR A 86 -5.79 -0.72 -14.43
N LYS A 87 -5.32 0.33 -15.08
CA LYS A 87 -5.64 1.72 -14.69
C LYS A 87 -7.15 2.05 -14.67
N ASN A 88 -7.95 1.23 -15.36
CA ASN A 88 -9.40 1.39 -15.42
C ASN A 88 -10.12 0.60 -14.32
N SER A 89 -9.42 -0.29 -13.61
CA SER A 89 -9.95 -0.96 -12.43
C SER A 89 -10.21 0.10 -11.35
N LYS A 90 -11.43 0.10 -10.80
CA LYS A 90 -11.82 0.98 -9.71
C LYS A 90 -11.96 0.16 -8.43
N PHE A 91 -11.42 0.71 -7.36
CA PHE A 91 -11.60 0.20 -6.01
C PHE A 91 -12.65 1.09 -5.33
N SER A 92 -13.63 0.48 -4.68
CA SER A 92 -14.74 1.14 -4.01
C SER A 92 -14.56 1.09 -2.51
#